data_AF-A0A328Q101-F1
#
_entry.id   AF-A0A328Q101-F1
#
_cell.length_a   1.000
_cell.length_b   1.000
_cell.length_c   1.000
_cell.angle_alpha   90.00
_cell.angle_beta   90.00
_cell.angle_gamma   90.00
#
_symmetry.space_group_name_H-M   'P 1'
#
loop_
_entity.id
_entity.type
_entity.pdbx_description
1 polymer ?
#
loop_
_entity_poly.entity_id
_entity_poly.type
_entity_poly.pdbx_seq_one_letter_code
_entity_poly.pdbx_strand_id
1 'polypeptide(L)'
;MKLAKRSIYFIFFLLVLLFFLFFPIVFINETENNIKIYSSGPVNINFFAEENDSFYRKTVFFYTEIPFKELSVLNVQNHSFLFQNGNNLIQKQAKPSTGTVFYKNSKELNLYNNVFYNELFLEKWIDKSITFLNNISEIQEEIYILYLNSDRSFQILPSVYIINSEKDLVHELSHYFFGYKITTSNIDTWHETLAEVNSMLYLREFLYEEYLKEIELKKSEFYAKHYGEDVLKFLEFFNYDTEKIFDFQKYLLKHYTHLNDEEFKELLEKFILRSQHISKKEENIL
;
A
#
# COMPACT_ATOMS: atom_id res chain seq x y z
N MET A 1 51.72 14.80 -21.94
CA MET A 1 50.41 15.48 -22.12
C MET A 1 49.28 14.56 -22.60
N LYS A 2 49.45 13.72 -23.64
CA LYS A 2 48.40 12.78 -24.11
C LYS A 2 48.01 11.69 -23.09
N LEU A 3 48.98 11.17 -22.32
CA LEU A 3 48.73 10.19 -21.25
C LEU A 3 47.89 10.77 -20.10
N ALA A 4 48.25 11.95 -19.59
CA ALA A 4 47.48 12.65 -18.55
C ALA A 4 46.04 12.95 -18.99
N LYS A 5 45.81 13.36 -20.25
CA LYS A 5 44.46 13.55 -20.80
C LYS A 5 43.66 12.23 -20.81
N ARG A 6 44.27 11.12 -21.26
CA ARG A 6 43.63 9.78 -21.23
C ARG A 6 43.28 9.34 -19.81
N SER A 7 44.17 9.57 -18.84
CA SER A 7 43.89 9.28 -17.42
C SER A 7 42.75 10.12 -16.87
N ILE A 8 42.65 11.41 -17.23
CA ILE A 8 41.53 12.27 -16.81
C ILE A 8 40.21 11.78 -17.43
N TYR A 9 40.18 11.42 -18.71
CA TYR A 9 38.98 10.83 -19.33
C TYR A 9 38.59 9.51 -18.69
N PHE A 10 39.56 8.67 -18.33
CA PHE A 10 39.30 7.40 -17.64
C PHE A 10 38.72 7.64 -16.24
N ILE A 11 39.29 8.56 -15.46
CA ILE A 11 38.78 8.92 -14.13
C ILE A 11 37.37 9.50 -14.25
N PHE A 12 37.15 10.40 -15.20
CA PHE A 12 35.82 10.97 -15.44
C PHE A 12 34.81 9.88 -15.83
N PHE A 13 35.16 8.98 -16.73
CA PHE A 13 34.32 7.84 -17.10
C PHE A 13 34.00 6.94 -15.89
N LEU A 14 34.99 6.66 -15.05
CA LEU A 14 34.80 5.87 -13.83
C LEU A 14 33.86 6.58 -12.85
N LEU A 15 33.97 7.91 -12.69
CA LEU A 15 33.08 8.70 -11.85
C LEU A 15 31.64 8.70 -12.37
N VAL A 16 31.44 8.79 -13.69
CA VAL A 16 30.12 8.67 -14.32
C VAL A 16 29.53 7.27 -14.08
N LEU A 17 30.34 6.22 -14.21
CA LEU A 17 29.89 4.85 -13.95
C LEU A 17 29.52 4.64 -12.47
N LEU A 18 30.34 5.16 -11.55
CA LEU A 18 30.05 5.16 -10.11
C LEU A 18 28.78 5.96 -9.79
N PHE A 19 28.58 7.12 -10.43
CA PHE A 19 27.36 7.92 -10.25
C PHE A 19 26.11 7.10 -10.55
N PHE A 20 26.07 6.37 -11.67
CA PHE A 20 24.91 5.56 -12.03
C PHE A 20 24.69 4.32 -11.14
N LEU A 21 25.69 3.88 -10.38
CA LEU A 21 25.50 2.84 -9.36
C LEU A 21 24.68 3.35 -8.17
N PHE A 22 24.80 4.64 -7.82
CA PHE A 22 24.07 5.25 -6.71
C PHE A 22 22.79 5.96 -7.16
N PHE A 23 22.73 6.40 -8.42
CA PHE A 23 21.60 7.11 -9.01
C PHE A 23 21.09 6.43 -10.29
N PRO A 24 20.48 5.23 -10.19
CA PRO A 24 20.10 4.48 -11.37
C PRO A 24 18.92 5.12 -12.11
N ILE A 25 19.06 5.20 -13.42
CA ILE A 25 18.00 5.56 -14.37
C ILE A 25 17.44 4.27 -14.93
N VAL A 26 16.11 4.13 -14.89
CA VAL A 26 15.39 2.93 -15.32
C VAL A 26 14.48 3.25 -16.50
N PHE A 27 14.56 2.41 -17.54
CA PHE A 27 13.63 2.42 -18.67
C PHE A 27 12.91 1.08 -18.74
N ILE A 28 11.59 1.13 -18.82
CA ILE A 28 10.72 -0.04 -18.94
C ILE A 28 9.94 0.08 -20.24
N ASN A 29 10.00 -0.96 -21.06
CA ASN A 29 9.25 -1.04 -22.30
C ASN A 29 8.47 -2.36 -22.36
N GLU A 30 7.18 -2.26 -22.58
CA GLU A 30 6.30 -3.39 -22.83
C GLU A 30 6.38 -3.80 -24.31
N THR A 31 6.41 -5.11 -24.53
CA THR A 31 6.23 -5.79 -25.81
C THR A 31 5.15 -6.86 -25.62
N GLU A 32 4.60 -7.41 -26.70
CA GLU A 32 3.37 -8.24 -26.71
C GLU A 32 3.18 -9.20 -25.52
N ASN A 33 4.25 -9.85 -25.02
CA ASN A 33 4.20 -10.72 -23.85
C ASN A 33 5.43 -10.59 -22.94
N ASN A 34 6.18 -9.49 -23.05
CA ASN A 34 7.39 -9.31 -22.26
C ASN A 34 7.57 -7.85 -21.81
N ILE A 35 8.01 -7.69 -20.58
CA ILE A 35 8.50 -6.41 -20.05
C ILE A 35 10.02 -6.43 -20.09
N LYS A 36 10.58 -5.44 -20.80
CA LYS A 36 12.02 -5.21 -20.88
C LYS A 36 12.39 -4.06 -19.96
N ILE A 37 13.29 -4.34 -19.02
CA ILE A 37 13.75 -3.36 -18.04
C ILE A 37 15.23 -3.13 -18.26
N TYR A 38 15.59 -1.87 -18.49
CA TYR A 38 16.97 -1.41 -18.58
C TYR A 38 17.27 -0.54 -17.36
N SER A 39 18.41 -0.74 -16.72
CA SER A 39 18.83 0.06 -15.57
C SER A 39 20.32 0.40 -15.63
N SER A 40 20.67 1.66 -15.38
CA SER A 40 22.08 2.08 -15.32
C SER A 40 22.80 1.63 -14.03
N GLY A 41 22.05 1.14 -13.03
CA GLY A 41 22.58 0.66 -11.75
C GLY A 41 21.71 -0.45 -11.13
N PRO A 42 22.05 -0.94 -9.93
CA PRO A 42 21.30 -2.01 -9.29
C PRO A 42 19.94 -1.51 -8.80
N VAL A 43 18.87 -2.16 -9.25
CA VAL A 43 17.49 -1.84 -8.84
C VAL A 43 16.79 -3.10 -8.35
N ASN A 44 15.84 -2.93 -7.44
CA ASN A 44 15.00 -4.02 -6.98
C ASN A 44 13.68 -3.98 -7.72
N ILE A 45 13.30 -5.09 -8.32
CA ILE A 45 12.00 -5.26 -8.95
C ILE A 45 11.17 -6.20 -8.09
N ASN A 46 9.97 -5.78 -7.72
CA ASN A 46 8.90 -6.67 -7.28
C ASN A 46 7.98 -6.86 -8.48
N PHE A 47 7.64 -8.10 -8.81
CA PHE A 47 6.82 -8.39 -9.97
C PHE A 47 5.71 -9.36 -9.57
N PHE A 48 4.51 -9.04 -10.01
CA PHE A 48 3.35 -9.91 -9.99
C PHE A 48 3.00 -10.31 -11.42
N ALA A 49 2.90 -11.62 -11.67
CA ALA A 49 2.35 -12.19 -12.88
C ALA A 49 1.05 -12.91 -12.55
N GLU A 50 -0.03 -12.51 -13.24
CA GLU A 50 -1.35 -13.14 -13.12
C GLU A 50 -1.31 -14.64 -13.42
N GLU A 51 -0.55 -15.07 -14.43
CA GLU A 51 -0.52 -16.46 -14.90
C GLU A 51 -0.23 -17.49 -13.80
N ASN A 52 0.57 -17.11 -12.80
CA ASN A 52 1.01 -18.00 -11.73
C ASN A 52 0.55 -17.54 -10.33
N ASP A 53 -0.26 -16.48 -10.25
CA ASP A 53 -0.62 -15.77 -8.99
C ASP A 53 0.58 -15.60 -8.05
N SER A 54 1.75 -15.31 -8.63
CA SER A 54 3.02 -15.40 -7.92
C SER A 54 3.76 -14.09 -7.93
N PHE A 55 4.24 -13.73 -6.74
CA PHE A 55 5.19 -12.66 -6.57
C PHE A 55 6.61 -13.17 -6.61
N TYR A 56 7.47 -12.40 -7.27
CA TYR A 56 8.89 -12.53 -7.04
C TYR A 56 9.56 -11.17 -6.92
N ARG A 57 10.60 -11.15 -6.10
CA ARG A 57 11.53 -10.04 -5.98
C ARG A 57 12.83 -10.42 -6.67
N LYS A 58 13.31 -9.53 -7.55
CA LYS A 58 14.56 -9.73 -8.30
C LYS A 58 15.39 -8.45 -8.25
N THR A 59 16.65 -8.56 -7.85
CA THR A 59 17.61 -7.49 -8.08
C THR A 59 18.08 -7.56 -9.53
N VAL A 60 17.99 -6.45 -10.25
CA VAL A 60 18.37 -6.34 -11.66
C VAL A 60 19.49 -5.33 -11.81
N PHE A 61 20.43 -5.67 -12.67
CA PHE A 61 21.52 -4.81 -13.08
C PHE A 61 21.62 -4.84 -14.60
N PHE A 62 21.70 -3.67 -15.23
CA PHE A 62 21.69 -3.48 -16.69
C PHE A 62 20.40 -3.85 -17.42
N TYR A 63 20.00 -5.12 -17.42
CA TYR A 63 18.88 -5.60 -18.23
C TYR A 63 18.18 -6.80 -17.59
N THR A 64 16.85 -6.83 -17.68
CA THR A 64 16.08 -8.07 -17.55
C THR A 64 14.91 -8.05 -18.54
N GLU A 65 14.48 -9.25 -18.91
CA GLU A 65 13.22 -9.49 -19.58
C GLU A 65 12.33 -10.32 -18.66
N ILE A 66 11.05 -10.00 -18.62
CA ILE A 66 10.06 -10.66 -17.77
C ILE A 66 8.84 -11.02 -18.63
N PRO A 67 8.53 -12.31 -18.81
CA PRO A 67 7.34 -12.71 -19.54
C PRO A 67 6.05 -12.45 -18.74
N PHE A 68 4.98 -12.08 -19.43
CA PHE A 68 3.62 -11.94 -18.89
C PHE A 68 2.57 -12.23 -19.98
N LYS A 69 1.31 -12.46 -19.60
CA LYS A 69 0.20 -12.74 -20.55
C LYS A 69 -0.75 -11.56 -20.72
N GLU A 70 -1.49 -11.23 -19.66
CA GLU A 70 -2.52 -10.18 -19.70
C GLU A 70 -2.14 -9.03 -18.78
N LEU A 71 -2.09 -9.28 -17.47
CA LEU A 71 -1.78 -8.25 -16.49
C LEU A 71 -0.45 -8.51 -15.78
N SER A 72 0.29 -7.43 -15.54
CA SER A 72 1.46 -7.46 -14.68
C SER A 72 1.55 -6.24 -13.79
N VAL A 73 1.86 -6.48 -12.51
CA VAL A 73 2.19 -5.41 -11.59
C VAL A 73 3.69 -5.45 -11.36
N LEU A 74 4.38 -4.51 -11.99
CA LEU A 74 5.78 -4.25 -11.72
C LEU A 74 5.86 -3.26 -10.55
N ASN A 75 6.87 -3.34 -9.70
CA ASN A 75 7.32 -2.27 -8.81
C ASN A 75 8.85 -2.22 -8.88
N VAL A 76 9.44 -1.05 -9.04
CA VAL A 76 10.86 -0.81 -9.18
C VAL A 76 11.23 0.13 -8.07
N GLN A 77 12.12 -0.34 -7.21
CA GLN A 77 12.64 0.40 -6.07
C GLN A 77 14.09 0.79 -6.33
N ASN A 78 14.56 1.77 -5.55
CA ASN A 78 15.93 2.30 -5.59
C ASN A 78 16.31 2.96 -6.93
N HIS A 79 15.34 3.49 -7.69
CA HIS A 79 15.60 4.29 -8.88
C HIS A 79 15.66 5.79 -8.56
N SER A 80 16.46 6.54 -9.31
CA SER A 80 16.39 8.02 -9.31
C SER A 80 15.41 8.53 -10.35
N PHE A 81 15.35 7.87 -11.50
CA PHE A 81 14.43 8.21 -12.59
C PHE A 81 13.83 6.94 -13.18
N LEU A 82 12.54 6.99 -13.50
CA LEU A 82 11.77 5.87 -14.04
C LEU A 82 11.00 6.34 -15.26
N PHE A 83 11.25 5.71 -16.41
CA PHE A 83 10.52 5.92 -17.65
C PHE A 83 9.80 4.64 -18.01
N GLN A 84 8.48 4.70 -18.17
CA GLN A 84 7.63 3.54 -18.44
C GLN A 84 6.84 3.76 -19.73
N ASN A 85 6.83 2.74 -20.59
CA ASN A 85 6.03 2.69 -21.80
C ASN A 85 5.36 1.32 -21.92
N GLY A 86 4.04 1.28 -21.83
CA GLY A 86 3.26 0.03 -21.87
C GLY A 86 1.79 0.27 -21.58
N ASN A 87 0.94 -0.58 -22.14
CA ASN A 87 -0.51 -0.54 -22.01
C ASN A 87 -1.02 -1.38 -20.82
N ASN A 88 -0.30 -2.45 -20.45
CA ASN A 88 -0.71 -3.42 -19.43
C ASN A 88 0.12 -3.33 -18.14
N LEU A 89 0.91 -2.26 -17.99
CA LEU A 89 1.79 -2.02 -16.86
C LEU A 89 1.16 -1.05 -15.84
N ILE A 90 0.84 -1.55 -14.64
CA ILE A 90 0.01 -0.83 -13.65
C ILE A 90 0.81 0.07 -12.71
N GLN A 91 2.14 -0.04 -12.76
CA GLN A 91 2.99 0.35 -11.66
C GLN A 91 2.97 1.83 -11.25
N LYS A 92 3.02 2.78 -12.20
CA LYS A 92 3.05 4.23 -11.89
C LYS A 92 2.89 5.06 -13.17
N GLN A 93 1.65 5.37 -13.54
CA GLN A 93 1.43 6.30 -14.64
C GLN A 93 1.67 7.72 -14.12
N ALA A 94 2.45 8.53 -14.85
CA ALA A 94 2.74 9.89 -14.41
C ALA A 94 1.60 10.89 -14.72
N LYS A 95 0.58 10.47 -15.47
CA LYS A 95 -0.55 11.29 -15.93
C LYS A 95 -1.84 10.46 -16.08
N PRO A 96 -3.02 11.00 -15.71
CA PRO A 96 -4.32 10.35 -15.93
C PRO A 96 -4.63 9.99 -17.38
N SER A 97 -4.07 10.72 -18.35
CA SER A 97 -4.31 10.47 -19.79
C SER A 97 -3.46 9.35 -20.38
N THR A 98 -2.55 8.74 -19.61
CA THR A 98 -1.74 7.58 -20.04
C THR A 98 -2.09 6.30 -19.25
N GLY A 99 -2.91 6.41 -18.20
CA GLY A 99 -3.46 5.29 -17.46
C GLY A 99 -4.62 4.64 -18.20
N THR A 100 -4.32 3.80 -19.18
CA THR A 100 -5.34 2.94 -19.79
C THR A 100 -5.28 1.59 -19.09
N VAL A 101 -6.19 1.33 -18.16
CA VAL A 101 -6.44 -0.02 -17.67
C VAL A 101 -7.41 -0.67 -18.66
N PHE A 102 -6.98 -1.69 -19.39
CA PHE A 102 -7.89 -2.62 -20.08
C PHE A 102 -8.47 -3.58 -19.01
N TYR A 103 -9.77 -3.92 -18.98
CA TYR A 103 -10.48 -4.64 -20.04
C TYR A 103 -12.01 -4.41 -20.07
N LYS A 104 -12.49 -4.01 -21.25
CA LYS A 104 -13.67 -4.52 -22.00
C LYS A 104 -14.89 -5.08 -21.23
N ASN A 105 -15.65 -4.24 -20.54
CA ASN A 105 -17.06 -4.04 -20.89
C ASN A 105 -17.65 -2.74 -20.29
N SER A 106 -18.24 -1.98 -21.22
CA SER A 106 -18.91 -0.67 -21.11
C SER A 106 -19.92 -0.57 -19.94
N LYS A 107 -20.13 0.55 -19.25
CA LYS A 107 -20.31 1.93 -19.72
C LYS A 107 -20.11 2.91 -18.56
N GLU A 108 -19.47 4.04 -18.88
CA GLU A 108 -19.46 5.30 -18.12
C GLU A 108 -18.91 5.21 -16.69
N LEU A 109 -17.57 5.20 -16.61
CA LEU A 109 -16.83 5.45 -15.37
C LEU A 109 -17.06 6.92 -14.94
N ASN A 110 -17.73 7.14 -13.81
CA ASN A 110 -17.46 8.36 -13.06
C ASN A 110 -16.02 8.26 -12.58
N LEU A 111 -15.13 9.00 -13.23
CA LEU A 111 -13.73 9.04 -12.85
C LEU A 111 -13.62 9.82 -11.54
N TYR A 112 -13.33 9.13 -10.45
CA TYR A 112 -12.54 9.72 -9.39
C TYR A 112 -11.23 10.21 -10.01
N ASN A 113 -10.86 11.47 -9.77
CA ASN A 113 -9.72 12.08 -10.46
C ASN A 113 -8.37 11.33 -10.24
N ASN A 114 -8.30 10.43 -9.26
CA ASN A 114 -7.10 9.72 -8.84
C ASN A 114 -7.33 8.22 -8.47
N VAL A 115 -8.48 7.62 -8.83
CA VAL A 115 -8.75 6.19 -8.55
C VAL A 115 -9.06 5.45 -9.83
N PHE A 116 -8.32 4.37 -10.09
CA PHE A 116 -8.44 3.52 -11.27
C PHE A 116 -8.81 2.10 -10.85
N TYR A 117 -9.74 1.45 -11.54
CA TYR A 117 -10.17 0.10 -11.23
C TYR A 117 -10.62 -0.69 -12.46
N ASN A 118 -10.57 -2.02 -12.40
CA ASN A 118 -10.88 -2.90 -13.53
C ASN A 118 -12.34 -3.37 -13.58
N GLU A 119 -13.09 -3.30 -12.48
CA GLU A 119 -14.48 -3.81 -12.39
C GLU A 119 -15.47 -2.73 -11.93
N LEU A 120 -16.55 -2.50 -12.70
CA LEU A 120 -17.53 -1.43 -12.42
C LEU A 120 -18.25 -1.58 -11.06
N PHE A 121 -18.47 -2.81 -10.60
CA PHE A 121 -19.14 -3.01 -9.31
C PHE A 121 -18.28 -2.52 -8.12
N LEU A 122 -16.96 -2.41 -8.30
CA LEU A 122 -16.05 -1.90 -7.29
C LEU A 122 -16.28 -0.43 -6.98
N GLU A 123 -16.85 0.36 -7.91
CA GLU A 123 -17.12 1.78 -7.68
C GLU A 123 -17.84 1.98 -6.34
N LYS A 124 -18.92 1.24 -6.09
CA LYS A 124 -19.66 1.35 -4.83
C LYS A 124 -18.86 0.95 -3.59
N TRP A 125 -17.98 -0.04 -3.72
CA TRP A 125 -17.09 -0.46 -2.62
C TRP A 125 -16.06 0.62 -2.34
N ILE A 126 -15.46 1.18 -3.40
CA ILE A 126 -14.49 2.26 -3.36
C ILE A 126 -15.10 3.51 -2.73
N ASP A 127 -16.28 3.93 -3.17
CA ASP A 127 -16.98 5.11 -2.66
C ASP A 127 -17.14 5.06 -1.14
N LYS A 128 -17.69 3.95 -0.64
CA LYS A 128 -17.91 3.75 0.79
C LYS A 128 -16.59 3.62 1.54
N SER A 129 -15.64 2.85 1.01
CA SER A 129 -14.35 2.61 1.66
C SER A 129 -13.54 3.89 1.80
N ILE A 130 -13.46 4.70 0.73
CA ILE A 130 -12.79 6.00 0.76
C ILE A 130 -13.52 6.97 1.69
N THR A 131 -14.85 7.05 1.62
CA THR A 131 -15.64 7.91 2.51
C THR A 131 -15.40 7.56 3.97
N PHE A 132 -15.37 6.27 4.30
CA PHE A 132 -15.08 5.77 5.64
C PHE A 132 -13.65 6.11 6.08
N LEU A 133 -12.65 5.82 5.24
CA LEU A 133 -11.23 6.06 5.55
C LEU A 133 -10.87 7.55 5.62
N ASN A 134 -11.64 8.43 4.98
CA ASN A 134 -11.48 9.88 5.11
C ASN A 134 -11.74 10.39 6.54
N ASN A 135 -12.39 9.60 7.40
CA ASN A 135 -12.44 9.89 8.84
C ASN A 135 -11.05 9.82 9.50
N ILE A 136 -10.06 9.17 8.88
CA ILE A 136 -8.68 9.09 9.34
C ILE A 136 -7.84 10.16 8.63
N SER A 137 -7.75 10.08 7.30
CA SER A 137 -7.03 11.01 6.44
C SER A 137 -7.37 10.76 4.96
N GLU A 138 -7.07 11.72 4.10
CA GLU A 138 -7.31 11.59 2.65
C GLU A 138 -6.16 10.85 1.95
N ILE A 139 -6.50 9.97 1.00
CA ILE A 139 -5.53 9.37 0.08
C ILE A 139 -5.24 10.37 -1.05
N GLN A 140 -3.99 10.83 -1.12
CA GLN A 140 -3.55 11.91 -2.03
C GLN A 140 -2.86 11.38 -3.29
N GLU A 141 -2.45 10.11 -3.28
CA GLU A 141 -1.78 9.48 -4.41
C GLU A 141 -2.80 8.94 -5.42
N GLU A 142 -2.34 8.70 -6.64
CA GLU A 142 -3.08 7.87 -7.60
C GLU A 142 -3.06 6.41 -7.13
N ILE A 143 -4.25 5.80 -7.07
CA ILE A 143 -4.43 4.41 -6.63
C ILE A 143 -5.11 3.57 -7.72
N TYR A 144 -4.64 2.34 -7.86
CA TYR A 144 -5.09 1.31 -8.78
C TYR A 144 -5.63 0.15 -7.96
N ILE A 145 -6.92 -0.13 -8.11
CA ILE A 145 -7.63 -1.16 -7.36
C ILE A 145 -8.03 -2.25 -8.36
N LEU A 146 -7.48 -3.44 -8.18
CA LEU A 146 -7.67 -4.58 -9.08
C LEU A 146 -8.41 -5.69 -8.38
N TYR A 147 -9.51 -6.14 -8.97
CA TYR A 147 -10.15 -7.40 -8.59
C TYR A 147 -9.64 -8.51 -9.51
N LEU A 148 -8.89 -9.46 -8.95
CA LEU A 148 -8.23 -10.53 -9.71
C LEU A 148 -8.70 -11.95 -9.32
N ASN A 149 -9.65 -12.09 -8.41
CA ASN A 149 -10.10 -13.39 -7.89
C ASN A 149 -8.90 -14.30 -7.50
N SER A 150 -7.89 -13.69 -6.87
CA SER A 150 -6.71 -14.37 -6.34
C SER A 150 -7.05 -15.09 -5.04
N ASP A 151 -6.13 -15.91 -4.53
CA ASP A 151 -6.33 -16.59 -3.24
C ASP A 151 -6.38 -15.60 -2.05
N ARG A 152 -5.77 -14.43 -2.21
CA ARG A 152 -5.68 -13.40 -1.16
C ARG A 152 -5.61 -11.98 -1.74
N SER A 153 -6.18 -11.05 -0.99
CA SER A 153 -5.96 -9.62 -1.19
C SER A 153 -4.56 -9.23 -0.71
N PHE A 154 -3.97 -8.22 -1.34
CA PHE A 154 -2.67 -7.66 -0.98
C PHE A 154 -2.43 -6.32 -1.67
N GLN A 155 -1.41 -5.63 -1.23
CA GLN A 155 -1.02 -4.30 -1.68
C GLN A 155 0.43 -4.25 -2.14
N ILE A 156 0.66 -3.47 -3.19
CA ILE A 156 1.98 -3.05 -3.67
C ILE A 156 2.03 -1.54 -3.48
N LEU A 157 2.43 -1.15 -2.27
CA LEU A 157 2.41 0.24 -1.82
C LEU A 157 3.26 1.16 -2.72
N PRO A 158 2.82 2.42 -2.90
CA PRO A 158 1.59 3.01 -2.35
C PRO A 158 0.37 2.94 -3.26
N SER A 159 0.50 2.38 -4.46
CA SER A 159 -0.43 2.71 -5.56
C SER A 159 -1.23 1.54 -6.07
N VAL A 160 -0.87 0.28 -5.83
CA VAL A 160 -1.62 -0.85 -6.40
C VAL A 160 -2.17 -1.72 -5.28
N TYR A 161 -3.47 -2.01 -5.35
CA TYR A 161 -4.21 -2.76 -4.36
C TYR A 161 -4.98 -3.86 -5.08
N ILE A 162 -4.72 -5.11 -4.71
CA ILE A 162 -5.40 -6.28 -5.26
C ILE A 162 -6.37 -6.76 -4.20
N ILE A 163 -7.66 -6.77 -4.54
CA ILE A 163 -8.75 -6.95 -3.59
C ILE A 163 -9.68 -8.05 -4.07
N ASN A 164 -10.18 -8.85 -3.13
CA ASN A 164 -11.14 -9.92 -3.39
C ASN A 164 -12.49 -9.71 -2.68
N SER A 165 -12.57 -8.75 -1.75
CA SER A 165 -13.80 -8.43 -1.02
C SER A 165 -13.86 -6.95 -0.61
N GLU A 166 -15.06 -6.47 -0.26
CA GLU A 166 -15.30 -5.11 0.24
C GLU A 166 -14.57 -4.87 1.58
N LYS A 167 -14.50 -5.89 2.44
CA LYS A 167 -13.71 -5.86 3.69
C LYS A 167 -12.22 -5.67 3.39
N ASP A 168 -11.69 -6.50 2.50
CA ASP A 168 -10.27 -6.47 2.19
C ASP A 168 -9.88 -5.14 1.56
N LEU A 169 -10.75 -4.51 0.77
CA LEU A 169 -10.48 -3.19 0.23
C LEU A 169 -10.14 -2.16 1.32
N VAL A 170 -10.86 -2.17 2.45
CA VAL A 170 -10.58 -1.27 3.58
C VAL A 170 -9.29 -1.65 4.30
N HIS A 171 -9.03 -2.94 4.47
CA HIS A 171 -7.77 -3.45 5.04
C HIS A 171 -6.58 -2.98 4.19
N GLU A 172 -6.62 -3.30 2.90
CA GLU A 172 -5.56 -2.99 1.95
C GLU A 172 -5.33 -1.49 1.81
N LEU A 173 -6.39 -0.68 1.66
CA LEU A 173 -6.26 0.77 1.61
C LEU A 173 -5.74 1.37 2.91
N SER A 174 -6.02 0.76 4.07
CA SER A 174 -5.49 1.25 5.36
C SER A 174 -3.96 1.21 5.41
N HIS A 175 -3.32 0.32 4.64
CA HIS A 175 -1.86 0.27 4.54
C HIS A 175 -1.23 1.48 3.84
N TYR A 176 -2.02 2.28 3.13
CA TYR A 176 -1.57 3.60 2.70
C TYR A 176 -1.17 4.48 3.90
N PHE A 177 -1.97 4.48 4.96
CA PHE A 177 -1.69 5.22 6.19
C PHE A 177 -0.66 4.49 7.05
N PHE A 178 -0.87 3.19 7.27
CA PHE A 178 -0.12 2.36 8.20
C PHE A 178 0.70 1.29 7.45
N GLY A 179 1.96 1.60 7.16
CA GLY A 179 2.84 0.80 6.31
C GLY A 179 3.55 1.66 5.27
N TYR A 180 2.81 2.59 4.64
CA TYR A 180 3.39 3.55 3.69
C TYR A 180 3.67 4.94 4.31
N LYS A 181 2.65 5.69 4.77
CA LYS A 181 2.87 7.03 5.36
C LYS A 181 3.62 6.95 6.69
N ILE A 182 3.25 6.00 7.54
CA ILE A 182 4.03 5.59 8.71
C ILE A 182 4.69 4.27 8.37
N THR A 183 6.01 4.30 8.16
CA THR A 183 6.79 3.12 7.76
C THR A 183 6.99 2.14 8.91
N THR A 184 7.22 0.88 8.58
CA THR A 184 7.34 -0.24 9.52
C THR A 184 8.47 -1.17 9.08
N SER A 185 9.01 -1.98 9.99
CA SER A 185 10.00 -3.01 9.64
C SER A 185 9.31 -4.33 9.31
N ASN A 186 9.99 -5.23 8.59
CA ASN A 186 9.43 -6.53 8.18
C ASN A 186 9.04 -7.47 9.34
N ILE A 187 9.44 -7.17 10.57
CA ILE A 187 9.15 -7.96 11.76
C ILE A 187 7.98 -7.40 12.59
N ASP A 188 7.62 -6.15 12.34
CA ASP A 188 6.57 -5.45 13.07
C ASP A 188 5.20 -5.85 12.52
N THR A 189 4.16 -5.79 13.34
CA THR A 189 2.80 -6.25 13.00
C THR A 189 1.70 -5.26 13.39
N TRP A 190 2.04 -4.14 14.05
CA TRP A 190 1.07 -3.12 14.46
C TRP A 190 0.26 -2.55 13.29
N HIS A 191 0.87 -2.45 12.11
CA HIS A 191 0.23 -1.91 10.91
C HIS A 191 -0.85 -2.84 10.37
N GLU A 192 -0.63 -4.16 10.39
CA GLU A 192 -1.65 -5.18 10.09
C GLU A 192 -2.81 -5.13 11.09
N THR A 193 -2.48 -4.91 12.38
CA THR A 193 -3.51 -4.79 13.42
C THR A 193 -4.41 -3.58 13.17
N LEU A 194 -3.84 -2.41 12.82
CA LEU A 194 -4.64 -1.22 12.52
C LEU A 194 -5.45 -1.36 11.23
N ALA A 195 -4.88 -1.95 10.19
CA ALA A 195 -5.59 -2.23 8.94
C ALA A 195 -6.82 -3.12 9.19
N GLU A 196 -6.65 -4.17 10.01
CA GLU A 196 -7.75 -5.07 10.33
C GLU A 196 -8.74 -4.45 11.33
N VAL A 197 -8.29 -3.58 12.24
CA VAL A 197 -9.21 -2.78 13.09
C VAL A 197 -10.11 -1.91 12.20
N ASN A 198 -9.55 -1.28 11.17
CA ASN A 198 -10.33 -0.44 10.25
C ASN A 198 -11.32 -1.26 9.43
N SER A 199 -10.92 -2.45 8.95
CA SER A 199 -11.83 -3.37 8.26
C SER A 199 -12.98 -3.79 9.18
N MET A 200 -12.71 -4.07 10.46
CA MET A 200 -13.75 -4.42 11.45
C MET A 200 -14.69 -3.26 11.77
N LEU A 201 -14.17 -2.03 11.90
CA LEU A 201 -14.99 -0.84 12.12
C LEU A 201 -15.89 -0.56 10.91
N TYR A 202 -15.37 -0.73 9.69
CA TYR A 202 -16.13 -0.60 8.46
C TYR A 202 -17.25 -1.63 8.38
N LEU A 203 -16.95 -2.92 8.61
CA LEU A 203 -17.96 -3.97 8.62
C LEU A 203 -19.06 -3.66 9.64
N ARG A 204 -18.70 -3.18 10.82
CA ARG A 204 -19.68 -2.82 11.85
C ARG A 204 -20.63 -1.73 11.38
N GLU A 205 -20.14 -0.75 10.61
CA GLU A 205 -20.92 0.38 10.13
C GLU A 205 -21.78 0.03 8.90
N PHE A 206 -21.22 -0.70 7.94
CA PHE A 206 -21.87 -0.91 6.63
C PHE A 206 -22.34 -2.34 6.35
N LEU A 207 -21.76 -3.36 7.02
CA LEU A 207 -21.96 -4.78 6.74
C LEU A 207 -22.06 -5.59 8.05
N TYR A 208 -23.02 -5.23 8.91
CA TYR A 208 -23.09 -5.73 10.29
C TYR A 208 -23.18 -7.26 10.44
N GLU A 209 -23.85 -7.95 9.52
CA GLU A 209 -23.91 -9.42 9.54
C GLU A 209 -22.53 -10.06 9.29
N GLU A 210 -21.72 -9.47 8.42
CA GLU A 210 -20.35 -9.91 8.18
C GLU A 210 -19.44 -9.58 9.36
N TYR A 211 -19.64 -8.42 10.00
CA TYR A 211 -18.96 -8.07 11.24
C TYR A 211 -19.16 -9.14 12.32
N LEU A 212 -20.39 -9.62 12.53
CA LEU A 212 -20.66 -10.66 13.53
C LEU A 212 -19.92 -11.98 13.21
N LYS A 213 -19.92 -12.40 11.94
CA LYS A 213 -19.17 -13.59 11.49
C LYS A 213 -17.67 -13.43 11.73
N GLU A 214 -17.12 -12.26 11.39
CA GLU A 214 -15.70 -11.98 11.61
C GLU A 214 -15.33 -11.97 13.09
N ILE A 215 -16.18 -11.41 13.96
CA ILE A 215 -15.97 -11.47 15.42
C ILE A 215 -15.93 -12.91 15.91
N GLU A 216 -16.82 -13.79 15.43
CA GLU A 216 -16.83 -15.21 15.81
C GLU A 216 -15.53 -15.92 15.38
N LEU A 217 -15.10 -15.71 14.13
CA LEU A 217 -13.85 -16.28 13.61
C LEU A 217 -12.61 -15.80 14.38
N LYS A 218 -12.55 -14.51 14.76
CA LYS A 218 -11.46 -13.96 15.58
C LYS A 218 -11.45 -14.54 16.99
N LYS A 219 -12.62 -14.72 17.60
CA LYS A 219 -12.76 -15.34 18.92
C LYS A 219 -12.43 -16.83 18.92
N SER A 220 -12.59 -17.52 17.79
CA SER A 220 -12.26 -18.94 17.66
C SER A 220 -10.79 -19.20 17.30
N GLU A 221 -9.92 -18.18 17.39
CA GLU A 221 -8.49 -18.28 17.04
C GLU A 221 -8.25 -18.80 15.60
N PHE A 222 -9.17 -18.53 14.68
CA PHE A 222 -9.03 -18.95 13.27
C PHE A 222 -7.90 -18.21 12.56
N TYR A 223 -7.64 -16.96 12.97
CA TYR A 223 -6.67 -16.07 12.36
C TYR A 223 -5.33 -16.04 13.12
N ALA A 224 -4.26 -15.67 12.42
CA ALA A 224 -3.00 -15.30 13.08
C ALA A 224 -3.23 -14.12 14.05
N LYS A 225 -2.40 -14.05 15.09
CA LYS A 225 -2.62 -13.17 16.25
C LYS A 225 -2.92 -11.70 15.90
N HIS A 226 -2.15 -11.13 14.96
CA HIS A 226 -2.27 -9.73 14.52
C HIS A 226 -3.53 -9.45 13.67
N TYR A 227 -4.22 -10.48 13.17
CA TYR A 227 -5.53 -10.36 12.54
C TYR A 227 -6.67 -10.80 13.47
N GLY A 228 -6.38 -11.38 14.64
CA GLY A 228 -7.35 -12.00 15.53
C GLY A 228 -7.35 -11.37 16.92
N GLU A 229 -6.63 -12.01 17.84
CA GLU A 229 -6.59 -11.64 19.26
C GLU A 229 -6.17 -10.17 19.48
N ASP A 230 -5.13 -9.69 18.76
CA ASP A 230 -4.61 -8.34 18.96
C ASP A 230 -5.62 -7.28 18.46
N VAL A 231 -6.41 -7.59 17.42
CA VAL A 231 -7.50 -6.74 16.91
C VAL A 231 -8.62 -6.63 17.95
N LEU A 232 -9.06 -7.75 18.52
CA LEU A 232 -10.10 -7.75 19.55
C LEU A 232 -9.65 -6.97 20.79
N LYS A 233 -8.41 -7.20 21.24
CA LYS A 233 -7.81 -6.45 22.35
C LYS A 233 -7.76 -4.96 22.06
N PHE A 234 -7.38 -4.57 20.85
CA PHE A 234 -7.34 -3.15 20.45
C PHE A 234 -8.74 -2.52 20.49
N LEU A 235 -9.74 -3.20 19.93
CA LEU A 235 -11.13 -2.72 19.96
C LEU A 235 -11.65 -2.59 21.40
N GLU A 236 -11.40 -3.60 22.24
CA GLU A 236 -11.74 -3.59 23.67
C GLU A 236 -11.03 -2.46 24.42
N PHE A 237 -9.77 -2.19 24.08
CA PHE A 237 -8.96 -1.14 24.70
C PHE A 237 -9.59 0.24 24.52
N PHE A 238 -10.24 0.50 23.38
CA PHE A 238 -11.01 1.71 23.12
C PHE A 238 -12.49 1.62 23.50
N ASN A 239 -12.91 0.55 24.18
CA ASN A 239 -14.32 0.25 24.45
C ASN A 239 -15.19 0.32 23.18
N TYR A 240 -14.63 -0.14 22.06
CA TYR A 240 -15.26 -0.18 20.74
C TYR A 240 -15.70 1.20 20.20
N ASP A 241 -15.16 2.31 20.73
CA ASP A 241 -15.50 3.68 20.33
C ASP A 241 -14.77 4.07 19.03
N THR A 242 -15.51 4.17 17.91
CA THR A 242 -14.96 4.48 16.58
C THR A 242 -14.20 5.80 16.57
N GLU A 243 -14.77 6.85 17.16
CA GLU A 243 -14.19 8.20 17.09
C GLU A 243 -12.87 8.27 17.85
N LYS A 244 -12.79 7.64 19.03
CA LYS A 244 -11.53 7.57 19.77
C LYS A 244 -10.44 6.79 19.04
N ILE A 245 -10.83 5.73 18.33
CA ILE A 245 -9.89 4.95 17.50
C ILE A 245 -9.37 5.82 16.35
N PHE A 246 -10.27 6.52 15.64
CA PHE A 246 -9.87 7.44 14.57
C PHE A 246 -9.01 8.59 15.08
N ASP A 247 -9.29 9.14 16.26
CA ASP A 247 -8.47 10.20 16.85
C ASP A 247 -7.07 9.72 17.22
N PHE A 248 -6.94 8.48 17.72
CA PHE A 248 -5.63 7.86 17.92
C PHE A 248 -4.89 7.69 16.59
N GLN A 249 -5.56 7.20 15.55
CA GLN A 249 -4.98 7.01 14.22
C GLN A 249 -4.55 8.34 13.57
N LYS A 250 -5.37 9.39 13.64
CA LYS A 250 -5.00 10.76 13.23
C LYS A 250 -3.79 11.26 14.00
N TYR A 251 -3.72 10.99 15.31
CA TYR A 251 -2.57 11.35 16.13
C TYR A 251 -1.30 10.65 15.64
N LEU A 252 -1.35 9.36 15.31
CA LEU A 252 -0.20 8.65 14.75
C LEU A 252 0.28 9.28 13.45
N LEU A 253 -0.64 9.52 12.49
CA LEU A 253 -0.29 10.12 11.19
C LEU A 253 0.29 11.53 11.30
N LYS A 254 -0.14 12.29 12.30
CA LYS A 254 0.35 13.65 12.53
C LYS A 254 1.75 13.70 13.11
N HIS A 255 2.15 12.68 13.88
CA HIS A 255 3.33 12.76 14.74
C HIS A 255 4.43 11.77 14.39
N TYR A 256 4.17 10.77 13.54
CA TYR A 256 5.11 9.69 13.25
C TYR A 256 5.27 9.47 11.75
N THR A 257 6.49 9.13 11.34
CA THR A 257 6.84 8.70 9.98
C THR A 257 7.39 7.27 9.95
N HIS A 258 7.73 6.73 11.13
CA HIS A 258 8.17 5.37 11.36
C HIS A 258 7.72 4.94 12.76
N LEU A 259 7.33 3.67 12.91
CA LEU A 259 6.98 3.05 14.20
C LEU A 259 7.36 1.57 14.18
N ASN A 260 7.84 1.08 15.32
CA ASN A 260 7.94 -0.35 15.62
C ASN A 260 6.84 -0.81 16.61
N ASP A 261 6.71 -2.13 16.83
CA ASP A 261 5.67 -2.70 17.70
C ASP A 261 5.78 -2.24 19.17
N GLU A 262 6.99 -2.06 19.71
CA GLU A 262 7.20 -1.60 21.09
C GLU A 262 6.74 -0.15 21.27
N GLU A 263 7.17 0.74 20.34
CA GLU A 263 6.76 2.14 20.32
C GLU A 263 5.25 2.28 20.17
N PHE A 264 4.64 1.51 19.26
CA PHE A 264 3.19 1.51 19.06
C PHE A 264 2.45 1.14 20.36
N LYS A 265 2.90 0.09 21.05
CA LYS A 265 2.31 -0.33 22.31
C LYS A 265 2.43 0.74 23.40
N GLU A 266 3.60 1.37 23.54
CA GLU A 266 3.76 2.47 24.50
C GLU A 266 2.83 3.66 24.20
N LEU A 267 2.63 3.98 22.93
CA LEU A 267 1.76 5.08 22.51
C LEU A 267 0.30 4.78 22.80
N LEU A 268 -0.12 3.54 22.53
CA LEU A 268 -1.44 3.05 22.85
C LEU A 268 -1.75 3.24 24.35
N GLU A 269 -0.83 2.80 25.22
CA GLU A 269 -0.95 2.97 26.69
C GLU A 269 -0.98 4.46 27.11
N LYS A 270 -0.11 5.31 26.55
CA LYS A 270 -0.04 6.75 26.87
C LYS A 270 -1.28 7.51 26.42
N PHE A 271 -1.87 7.16 25.26
CA PHE A 271 -3.03 7.86 24.71
C PHE A 271 -4.26 7.70 25.61
N ILE A 272 -4.47 6.50 26.15
CA ILE A 272 -5.59 6.24 27.05
C ILE A 272 -5.47 6.97 28.38
N LEU A 273 -4.29 6.95 29.01
CA LEU A 273 -4.07 7.67 30.27
C LEU A 273 -4.42 9.16 30.14
N ARG A 274 -4.14 9.77 28.98
CA ARG A 274 -4.51 11.16 28.69
C ARG A 274 -6.03 11.32 28.52
N SER A 275 -6.70 10.42 27.79
CA SER A 275 -8.15 10.48 27.57
C SER A 275 -8.96 10.32 28.88
N GLN A 276 -8.50 9.46 29.79
CA GLN A 276 -9.12 9.26 31.11
C GLN A 276 -8.92 10.45 32.06
N HIS A 277 -7.79 11.15 31.94
CA HIS A 277 -7.51 12.36 32.73
C HIS A 277 -8.37 13.56 32.31
N ILE A 278 -8.77 13.65 31.04
CA ILE A 278 -9.67 14.70 30.54
C ILE A 278 -11.10 14.45 31.03
N SER A 279 -11.60 13.22 30.92
CA SER A 279 -12.94 12.83 31.41
C SER A 279 -13.12 13.07 32.91
N LYS A 280 -12.12 12.75 33.75
CA LYS A 280 -12.16 13.04 35.20
C LYS A 280 -12.14 14.54 35.52
N LYS A 281 -11.62 15.38 34.63
CA LYS A 281 -11.57 16.83 34.85
C LYS A 281 -12.90 17.49 34.51
N GLU A 282 -13.63 16.94 33.54
CA GLU A 282 -14.97 17.39 33.17
C GLU A 282 -16.04 16.94 34.17
N GLU A 283 -15.91 15.76 34.78
CA GLU A 283 -16.79 15.29 35.87
C GLU A 283 -16.67 16.12 37.16
N ASN A 284 -15.55 16.82 37.37
CA ASN A 284 -15.34 17.69 38.54
C ASN A 284 -15.79 19.15 38.31
N ILE A 285 -16.40 19.44 37.15
CA ILE A 285 -16.89 20.78 36.77
C ILE A 285 -18.45 20.80 36.70
N LEU A 286 -19.11 19.66 36.92
CA LEU A 286 -20.56 19.53 37.12
C LEU A 286 -20.89 19.35 38.61
#